data_AF-A0A7M2Y7A0-F1
#
_entry.id   AF-A0A7M2Y7A0-F1
#
_cell.length_a   1.000
_cell.length_b   1.000
_cell.length_c   1.000
_cell.angle_alpha   90.00
_cell.angle_beta   90.00
_cell.angle_gamma   90.00
#
_symmetry.space_group_name_H-M   'P 1'
#
loop_
_entity.id
_entity.type
_entity.pdbx_description
1 polymer ?
#
loop_
_entity_poly.entity_id
_entity_poly.type
_entity_poly.pdbx_seq_one_letter_code
_entity_poly.pdbx_strand_id
1 'polypeptide(L)'
;MKFACPFLILLLSFSCQKQIKFDKDLWNSDDTDDKISYDLRYEMLDDLLENYSLKGKNIQEIEKIIGKINEKGHDDQKTQDALIYTVLIKWRGIDPVHYKYLNLHFNKQKIIDSVFISEREVD
;
A
#
# COMPACT_ATOMS: atom_id res chain seq x y z
N MET A 1 -23.41 31.43 -35.71
CA MET A 1 -23.29 31.76 -34.26
C MET A 1 -22.32 30.78 -33.63
N LYS A 2 -21.32 31.30 -32.91
CA LYS A 2 -20.22 30.55 -32.30
C LYS A 2 -20.77 29.82 -31.07
N PHE A 3 -20.77 28.48 -31.07
CA PHE A 3 -21.07 27.71 -29.87
C PHE A 3 -19.76 27.48 -29.11
N ALA A 4 -19.71 28.04 -27.90
CA ALA A 4 -18.59 27.99 -26.99
C ALA A 4 -18.26 26.53 -26.62
N CYS A 5 -16.97 26.20 -26.68
CA CYS A 5 -16.41 24.95 -26.18
C CYS A 5 -16.46 25.01 -24.65
N PRO A 6 -17.20 24.16 -23.93
CA PRO A 6 -17.12 24.14 -22.48
C PRO A 6 -15.76 23.52 -22.13
N PHE A 7 -14.84 24.38 -21.69
CA PHE A 7 -13.57 24.00 -21.10
C PHE A 7 -13.88 23.22 -19.81
N LEU A 8 -13.94 21.90 -19.94
CA LEU A 8 -14.08 20.98 -18.81
C LEU A 8 -12.78 21.07 -17.99
N ILE A 9 -12.83 21.86 -16.92
CA ILE A 9 -11.74 21.97 -15.94
C ILE A 9 -11.59 20.60 -15.27
N LEU A 10 -10.59 19.86 -15.72
CA LEU A 10 -10.12 18.64 -15.07
C LEU A 10 -9.48 19.04 -13.74
N LEU A 11 -10.27 19.05 -12.66
CA LEU A 11 -9.76 19.15 -11.30
C LEU A 11 -8.97 17.87 -11.00
N LEU A 12 -7.69 17.85 -11.38
CA LEU A 12 -6.74 16.88 -10.87
C LEU A 12 -6.53 17.21 -9.39
N SER A 13 -7.33 16.58 -8.54
CA SER A 13 -7.08 16.52 -7.11
C SER A 13 -5.81 15.71 -6.89
N PHE A 14 -4.64 16.33 -7.07
CA PHE A 14 -3.40 15.82 -6.50
C PHE A 14 -3.55 15.99 -4.99
N SER A 15 -4.09 14.96 -4.33
CA SER A 15 -3.96 14.80 -2.89
C SER A 15 -2.46 14.80 -2.61
N CYS A 16 -1.94 15.89 -2.04
CA CYS A 16 -0.53 16.04 -1.73
C CYS A 16 -0.24 15.19 -0.48
N GLN A 17 -0.18 13.88 -0.66
CA GLN A 17 0.33 12.98 0.34
C GLN A 17 1.80 13.33 0.58
N LYS A 18 2.21 13.37 1.84
CA LYS A 18 3.62 13.46 2.18
C LYS A 18 4.28 12.17 1.69
N GLN A 19 5.05 12.28 0.62
CA GLN A 19 5.80 11.17 0.06
C GLN A 19 7.20 11.17 0.65
N ILE A 20 7.61 10.04 1.22
CA ILE A 20 8.97 9.81 1.68
C ILE A 20 9.56 8.63 0.91
N LYS A 21 10.90 8.55 0.86
CA LYS A 21 11.58 7.42 0.23
C LYS A 21 11.23 6.13 0.96
N PHE A 22 11.03 5.06 0.20
CA PHE A 22 10.84 3.73 0.75
C PHE A 22 12.11 3.31 1.49
N ASP A 23 11.93 3.01 2.77
CA ASP A 23 12.93 2.42 3.63
C ASP A 23 12.37 1.12 4.20
N LYS A 24 13.08 0.02 3.93
CA LYS A 24 12.64 -1.31 4.34
C LYS A 24 12.56 -1.44 5.85
N ASP A 25 13.55 -0.93 6.58
CA ASP A 25 13.60 -1.11 8.02
C ASP A 25 12.50 -0.28 8.69
N LEU A 26 12.22 0.91 8.16
CA LEU A 26 11.09 1.74 8.57
C LEU A 26 9.74 1.10 8.22
N TRP A 27 9.60 0.49 7.04
CA TRP A 27 8.37 -0.22 6.65
C TRP A 27 8.04 -1.37 7.60
N ASN A 28 9.07 -2.04 8.12
CA ASN A 28 8.94 -3.17 9.04
C ASN A 28 9.13 -2.76 10.51
N SER A 29 9.12 -1.46 10.85
CA SER A 29 9.27 -1.06 12.24
C SER A 29 8.01 -1.46 13.01
N ASP A 30 8.22 -2.27 14.06
CA ASP A 30 7.22 -2.51 15.10
C ASP A 30 7.37 -1.43 16.16
N ASP A 31 7.06 -0.18 15.78
CA ASP A 31 6.89 0.88 16.76
C ASP A 31 5.66 0.57 17.61
N THR A 32 5.72 0.85 18.91
CA THR A 32 4.62 0.57 19.86
C THR A 32 3.35 1.39 19.60
N ASP A 33 3.38 2.29 18.61
CA ASP A 33 2.24 3.04 18.13
C ASP A 33 1.93 2.63 16.68
N ASP A 34 1.03 1.66 16.55
CA ASP A 34 0.56 1.13 15.26
C ASP A 34 0.14 2.25 14.30
N LYS A 35 -0.42 3.37 14.80
CA LYS A 35 -0.83 4.50 13.94
C LYS A 35 0.36 5.13 13.24
N ILE A 36 1.46 5.34 13.95
CA ILE A 36 2.68 5.92 13.39
C ILE A 36 3.27 4.98 12.34
N SER A 37 3.28 3.68 12.61
CA SER A 37 3.85 2.70 11.68
C SER A 37 3.05 2.59 10.37
N TYR A 38 1.70 2.59 10.45
CA TYR A 38 0.87 2.61 9.25
C TYR A 38 0.93 3.95 8.49
N ASP A 39 0.97 5.09 9.17
CA ASP A 39 1.14 6.38 8.49
C ASP A 39 2.45 6.41 7.69
N LEU A 40 3.54 5.85 8.22
CA LEU A 40 4.81 5.75 7.51
C LEU A 40 4.75 4.84 6.28
N ARG A 41 4.11 3.67 6.39
CA ARG A 41 3.88 2.78 5.23
C ARG A 41 3.07 3.48 4.15
N TYR A 42 2.05 4.24 4.55
CA TYR A 42 1.28 5.07 3.64
C TYR A 42 2.19 6.09 2.95
N GLU A 43 2.95 6.90 3.69
CA GLU A 43 3.87 7.91 3.13
C GLU A 43 4.95 7.33 2.19
N MET A 44 5.33 6.06 2.36
CA MET A 44 6.32 5.36 1.50
C MET A 44 5.73 4.65 0.29
N LEU A 45 4.41 4.43 0.24
CA LEU A 45 3.77 3.54 -0.73
C LEU A 45 4.09 3.92 -2.18
N ASP A 46 4.03 5.21 -2.49
CA ASP A 46 4.23 5.69 -3.86
C ASP A 46 5.67 5.46 -4.32
N ASP A 47 6.67 5.78 -3.48
CA ASP A 47 8.08 5.52 -3.80
C ASP A 47 8.35 4.02 -3.98
N LEU A 48 7.74 3.16 -3.15
CA LEU A 48 7.82 1.72 -3.30
C LEU A 48 7.30 1.26 -4.67
N LEU A 49 6.12 1.74 -5.09
CA LEU A 49 5.49 1.33 -6.34
C LEU A 49 6.18 1.90 -7.58
N GLU A 50 6.76 3.08 -7.48
CA GLU A 50 7.42 3.77 -8.60
C GLU A 50 8.86 3.29 -8.81
N ASN A 51 9.62 3.11 -7.73
CA ASN A 51 11.06 2.85 -7.79
C ASN A 51 11.45 1.38 -7.62
N TYR A 52 10.52 0.52 -7.17
CA TYR A 52 10.79 -0.91 -6.98
C TYR A 52 9.85 -1.75 -7.83
N SER A 53 10.42 -2.49 -8.78
CA SER A 53 9.64 -3.45 -9.56
C SER A 53 9.15 -4.56 -8.64
N LEU A 54 7.84 -4.71 -8.44
CA LEU A 54 7.27 -5.81 -7.62
C LEU A 54 6.78 -6.98 -8.49
N LYS A 55 6.34 -6.70 -9.72
CA LYS A 55 5.93 -7.74 -10.68
C LYS A 55 7.14 -8.53 -11.18
N GLY A 56 6.91 -9.80 -11.47
CA GLY A 56 7.93 -10.75 -11.92
C GLY A 56 8.80 -11.31 -10.79
N LYS A 57 8.53 -10.95 -9.53
CA LYS A 57 9.29 -11.43 -8.38
C LYS A 57 8.63 -12.62 -7.71
N ASN A 58 9.45 -13.51 -7.17
CA ASN A 58 8.98 -14.53 -6.23
C ASN A 58 8.92 -13.97 -4.80
N ILE A 59 8.40 -14.78 -3.88
CA ILE A 59 8.27 -14.39 -2.48
C ILE A 59 9.60 -14.00 -1.81
N GLN A 60 10.69 -14.72 -2.06
CA GLN A 60 11.98 -14.43 -1.42
C GLN A 60 12.55 -13.09 -1.90
N GLU A 61 12.30 -12.73 -3.16
CA GLU A 61 12.71 -11.44 -3.71
C GLU A 61 11.86 -10.30 -3.17
N ILE A 62 10.55 -10.50 -3.01
CA ILE A 62 9.68 -9.53 -2.33
C ILE A 62 10.11 -9.34 -0.88
N GLU A 63 10.38 -10.43 -0.14
CA GLU A 63 10.85 -10.35 1.25
C GLU A 63 12.21 -9.66 1.38
N LYS A 64 13.05 -9.68 0.32
CA LYS A 64 14.29 -8.91 0.26
C LYS A 64 14.03 -7.40 0.07
N ILE A 65 13.02 -7.03 -0.69
CA ILE A 65 12.67 -5.62 -0.97
C ILE A 65 11.86 -5.04 0.18
N ILE A 66 10.67 -5.60 0.43
CA ILE A 66 9.66 -5.04 1.34
C ILE A 66 9.89 -5.52 2.76
N GLY A 67 10.38 -6.74 2.93
CA GLY A 67 10.42 -7.41 4.24
C GLY A 67 9.45 -8.57 4.32
N LYS A 68 9.57 -9.34 5.39
CA LYS A 68 8.66 -10.45 5.65
C LYS A 68 7.31 -9.91 6.07
N ILE A 69 6.25 -10.63 5.75
CA ILE A 69 4.93 -10.41 6.35
C ILE A 69 5.11 -10.53 7.87
N ASN A 70 4.83 -9.45 8.58
CA ASN A 70 4.89 -9.42 10.03
C ASN A 70 3.49 -9.69 10.59
N GLU A 71 3.22 -10.95 10.93
CA GLU A 71 1.91 -11.36 11.48
C GLU A 71 1.67 -10.87 12.92
N LYS A 72 2.66 -10.21 13.56
CA LYS A 72 2.59 -9.82 14.98
C LYS A 72 2.51 -8.32 15.23
N GLY A 73 3.10 -7.50 14.37
CA GLY A 73 3.09 -6.03 14.49
C GLY A 73 2.16 -5.34 13.50
N HIS A 74 1.86 -5.99 12.37
CA HIS A 74 1.01 -5.46 11.33
C HIS A 74 -0.12 -6.44 11.03
N ASP A 75 -1.30 -5.96 10.63
CA ASP A 75 -2.40 -6.84 10.16
C ASP A 75 -2.13 -7.32 8.72
N ASP A 76 -0.88 -7.71 8.45
CA ASP A 76 -0.40 -8.23 7.18
C ASP A 76 -0.84 -9.69 7.03
N GLN A 77 -1.21 -10.10 5.80
CA GLN A 77 -1.71 -11.43 5.54
C GLN A 77 -0.90 -12.12 4.45
N LYS A 78 -0.58 -13.38 4.68
CA LYS A 78 0.04 -14.27 3.71
C LYS A 78 -0.89 -15.43 3.41
N THR A 79 -1.25 -15.58 2.15
CA THR A 79 -2.04 -16.72 1.67
C THR A 79 -1.24 -17.55 0.67
N GLN A 80 -1.81 -18.64 0.17
CA GLN A 80 -1.20 -19.42 -0.89
C GLN A 80 -0.99 -18.57 -2.16
N ASP A 81 -1.87 -17.62 -2.44
CA ASP A 81 -1.94 -16.92 -3.72
C ASP A 81 -1.68 -15.41 -3.63
N ALA A 82 -1.45 -14.87 -2.42
CA ALA A 82 -1.14 -13.46 -2.25
C ALA A 82 -0.30 -13.14 -1.01
N LEU A 83 0.42 -12.02 -1.08
CA LEU A 83 0.93 -11.24 0.05
C LEU A 83 0.11 -9.95 0.13
N ILE A 84 -0.44 -9.67 1.30
CA ILE A 84 -1.28 -8.49 1.55
C ILE A 84 -0.63 -7.72 2.69
N TYR A 85 -0.13 -6.52 2.39
CA TYR A 85 0.44 -5.64 3.39
C TYR A 85 -0.60 -4.58 3.76
N THR A 86 -0.87 -4.42 5.05
CA THR A 86 -1.66 -3.30 5.55
C THR A 86 -0.80 -2.05 5.49
N VAL A 87 -1.29 -1.07 4.72
CA VAL A 87 -0.58 0.17 4.42
C VAL A 87 -1.13 1.32 5.26
N LEU A 88 -2.42 1.35 5.54
CA LEU A 88 -3.03 2.39 6.37
C LEU A 88 -4.19 1.80 7.17
N ILE A 89 -4.32 2.23 8.43
CA ILE A 89 -5.54 2.06 9.22
C ILE A 89 -5.94 3.44 9.75
N LYS A 90 -7.13 3.93 9.39
CA LYS A 90 -7.71 5.11 10.03
C LYS A 90 -8.66 4.69 11.14
N TRP A 91 -8.60 5.42 12.25
CA TRP A 91 -9.34 5.12 13.47
C TRP A 91 -10.33 6.23 13.79
N ARG A 92 -11.49 5.86 14.33
CA ARG A 92 -12.43 6.76 14.99
C ARG A 92 -12.55 6.32 16.45
N GLY A 93 -11.80 6.98 17.33
CA GLY A 93 -11.65 6.51 18.71
C GLY A 93 -10.79 5.24 18.76
N ILE A 94 -11.36 4.15 19.27
CA ILE A 94 -10.70 2.83 19.36
C ILE A 94 -11.07 1.89 18.20
N ASP A 95 -12.05 2.28 17.37
CA ASP A 95 -12.54 1.43 16.29
C ASP A 95 -11.88 1.85 14.96
N PRO A 96 -11.33 0.89 14.20
CA PRO A 96 -10.83 1.16 12.86
C PRO A 96 -12.01 1.37 11.91
N VAL A 97 -11.95 2.43 11.12
CA VAL A 97 -13.03 2.81 10.18
C VAL A 97 -12.62 2.66 8.72
N HIS A 98 -11.32 2.64 8.43
CA HIS A 98 -10.84 2.53 7.06
C HIS A 98 -9.49 1.80 7.02
N TYR A 99 -9.34 0.93 6.03
CA TYR A 99 -8.12 0.20 5.74
C TYR A 99 -7.66 0.42 4.31
N LYS A 100 -6.35 0.46 4.12
CA LYS A 100 -5.69 0.44 2.81
C LYS A 100 -4.68 -0.68 2.76
N TYR A 101 -4.68 -1.43 1.67
CA TYR A 101 -3.81 -2.60 1.49
C TYR A 101 -3.03 -2.54 0.19
N LEU A 102 -1.79 -3.01 0.23
CA LEU A 102 -0.98 -3.37 -0.94
C LEU A 102 -1.10 -4.87 -1.18
N ASN A 103 -1.67 -5.25 -2.32
CA ASN A 103 -1.92 -6.63 -2.69
C ASN A 103 -0.93 -7.08 -3.77
N LEU A 104 -0.20 -8.14 -3.49
CA LEU A 104 0.72 -8.79 -4.43
C LEU A 104 0.22 -10.22 -4.66
N HIS A 105 -0.34 -10.49 -5.84
CA HIS A 105 -0.89 -11.82 -6.17
C HIS A 105 0.09 -12.63 -7.01
N PHE A 106 0.17 -13.92 -6.69
CA PHE A 106 0.99 -14.89 -7.39
C PHE A 106 0.21 -15.58 -8.51
N ASN A 107 0.90 -15.84 -9.61
CA ASN A 107 0.45 -16.81 -10.60
C ASN A 107 0.71 -18.26 -10.15
N LYS A 108 0.36 -19.22 -11.01
CA LYS A 108 0.57 -20.65 -10.76
C LYS A 108 2.03 -21.05 -10.53
N GLN A 109 2.99 -20.27 -11.03
CA GLN A 109 4.42 -20.47 -10.86
C GLN A 109 4.99 -19.77 -9.62
N LYS A 110 4.14 -19.21 -8.75
CA LYS A 110 4.54 -18.47 -7.53
C LYS A 110 5.37 -17.21 -7.83
N ILE A 111 5.07 -16.57 -8.96
CA ILE A 111 5.62 -15.28 -9.36
C ILE A 111 4.53 -14.22 -9.30
N ILE A 112 4.84 -13.04 -8.79
CA ILE A 112 3.90 -11.91 -8.74
C ILE A 112 3.58 -11.44 -10.15
N ASP A 113 2.31 -11.50 -10.55
CA ASP A 113 1.82 -10.99 -11.84
C ASP A 113 0.84 -9.83 -11.69
N SER A 114 0.22 -9.69 -10.51
CA SER A 114 -0.68 -8.59 -10.18
C SER A 114 -0.24 -7.86 -8.91
N VAL A 115 -0.27 -6.54 -8.99
CA VAL A 115 0.08 -5.60 -7.91
C VAL A 115 -0.98 -4.51 -7.96
N PHE A 116 -1.72 -4.34 -6.86
CA PHE A 116 -2.79 -3.35 -6.80
C PHE A 116 -3.10 -2.92 -5.36
N ILE A 117 -3.74 -1.77 -5.25
CA ILE A 117 -4.19 -1.20 -3.98
C ILE A 117 -5.68 -1.48 -3.81
N SER A 118 -6.09 -1.87 -2.61
CA SER A 118 -7.50 -1.99 -2.25
C SER A 118 -7.78 -1.26 -0.95
N GLU A 119 -8.97 -0.70 -0.84
CA GLU A 119 -9.43 0.01 0.36
C GLU A 119 -10.71 -0.64 0.88
N ARG A 120 -10.92 -0.59 2.20
CA ARG A 120 -12.12 -1.10 2.87
C ARG A 120 -12.56 -0.12 3.94
N GLU A 121 -13.79 0.39 3.82
CA GLU A 121 -14.48 1.08 4.91
C GLU A 121 -15.11 0.04 5.85
N VAL A 122 -15.10 0.34 7.15
CA VAL A 122 -15.75 -0.46 8.19
C VAL A 122 -16.77 0.43 8.87
N ASP A 123 -18.04 0.06 8.73
CA ASP A 123 -19.20 0.78 9.28
C ASP A 123 -19.41 0.47 10.77
#